data_AF-A0A4W5PGA9-F1
#
_entry.id   AF-A0A4W5PGA9-F1
#
_cell.length_a   1.000
_cell.length_b   1.000
_cell.length_c   1.000
_cell.angle_alpha   90.00
_cell.angle_beta   90.00
_cell.angle_gamma   90.00
#
_symmetry.space_group_name_H-M   'P 1'
#
loop_
_entity.id
_entity.type
_entity.pdbx_description
1 polymer ?
#
loop_
_entity_poly.entity_id
_entity_poly.type
_entity_poly.pdbx_seq_one_letter_code
_entity_poly.pdbx_strand_id
1 'polypeptide(L)'
;MRVSVLEENVRSYEVECKASRETVMRLVAEVARERRNAAGSAESLDLLRLDLDSALLTKRSTDMENQSLAERLEASQRVVEAAKQEAGCLERQIQELEGKLQTSQGKNQATKGRLQALLGEVGALLQLGLSMPTEEEILQRLGDLCTRQERMKAIMEEMERRLSQVSEDVSRQTELHHSALQRAQMAEQQVTDLSDRLQVLEADLMTSDVHRDGLSHNRQLYEQFLEQLSERMKVDSIATDLGYDMRLQLILSRAEQLVKLEGTALVESKTLAHNQQRKLKIQKERLESKELHMELLRRKVSELEEEKRSRSALATQRDDANVTARKMQKKVERLQEELGSSKVSITELKAQLSHTNELKLKVLEQSQTNAEQSKSLEDLEKGKAKVEKKLNTARTDLQSQEHLAREAQQQLTTLRQTLAQLTDRERELVDFRMVVSQMLGLDVTALALPNYEIIKSLESLLYPHHDLHHHSLALSWPCPTHHQNHHLLQLQDQDTSGSIPSLSAFSQRSTGPEALL
;
A
#
# COMPACT_ATOMS: atom_id res chain seq x y z
N MET A 1 -22.23 238.31 -225.87
CA MET A 1 -22.88 237.06 -225.40
C MET A 1 -21.97 236.18 -224.53
N ARG A 2 -20.71 235.87 -224.90
CA ARG A 2 -19.88 234.82 -224.27
C ARG A 2 -19.46 234.99 -222.78
N VAL A 3 -20.03 235.93 -222.03
CA VAL A 3 -19.61 236.25 -220.64
C VAL A 3 -20.56 235.66 -219.59
N SER A 4 -21.88 235.81 -219.73
CA SER A 4 -22.85 235.42 -218.68
C SER A 4 -22.78 233.94 -218.30
N VAL A 5 -22.48 233.06 -219.25
CA VAL A 5 -22.37 231.60 -219.04
C VAL A 5 -21.22 231.23 -218.10
N LEU A 6 -20.16 232.05 -218.00
CA LEU A 6 -19.05 231.77 -217.07
C LEU A 6 -19.40 232.17 -215.63
N GLU A 7 -20.13 233.28 -215.44
CA GLU A 7 -20.51 233.78 -214.10
C GLU A 7 -21.52 232.87 -213.41
N GLU A 8 -22.46 232.28 -214.17
CA GLU A 8 -23.47 231.38 -213.64
C GLU A 8 -22.88 230.04 -213.17
N ASN A 9 -21.87 229.53 -213.88
CA ASN A 9 -21.13 228.31 -213.49
C ASN A 9 -20.25 228.48 -212.23
N VAL A 10 -19.82 229.70 -211.90
CA VAL A 10 -19.12 229.95 -210.63
C VAL A 10 -20.08 229.83 -209.45
N ARG A 11 -21.33 230.30 -209.59
CA ARG A 11 -22.34 230.25 -208.52
C ARG A 11 -22.76 228.83 -208.16
N SER A 12 -22.85 227.91 -209.12
CA SER A 12 -23.16 226.50 -208.82
C SER A 12 -22.02 225.84 -208.02
N TYR A 13 -20.77 226.05 -208.44
CA TYR A 13 -19.60 225.46 -207.78
C TYR A 13 -19.44 225.92 -206.32
N GLU A 14 -19.69 227.21 -206.01
CA GLU A 14 -19.61 227.71 -204.63
C GLU A 14 -20.66 227.08 -203.69
N VAL A 15 -21.86 226.76 -204.20
CA VAL A 15 -22.92 226.13 -203.42
C VAL A 15 -22.60 224.64 -203.18
N GLU A 16 -22.10 223.95 -204.20
CA GLU A 16 -21.73 222.53 -204.11
C GLU A 16 -20.53 222.31 -203.15
N CYS A 17 -19.53 223.20 -203.19
CA CYS A 17 -18.43 223.20 -202.23
C CYS A 17 -18.88 223.43 -200.77
N LYS A 18 -19.95 224.22 -200.54
CA LYS A 18 -20.53 224.40 -199.18
C LYS A 18 -21.20 223.11 -198.68
N ALA A 19 -22.04 222.47 -199.51
CA ALA A 19 -22.71 221.22 -199.15
C ALA A 19 -21.72 220.06 -198.88
N SER A 20 -20.64 219.99 -199.67
CA SER A 20 -19.53 219.06 -199.45
C SER A 20 -18.87 219.29 -198.07
N ARG A 21 -18.52 220.56 -197.76
CA ARG A 21 -17.88 220.94 -196.49
C ARG A 21 -18.74 220.63 -195.27
N GLU A 22 -20.05 220.84 -195.31
CA GLU A 22 -20.96 220.46 -194.20
C GLU A 22 -21.05 218.94 -194.01
N THR A 23 -20.98 218.17 -195.09
CA THR A 23 -21.04 216.70 -195.00
C THR A 23 -19.76 216.12 -194.38
N VAL A 24 -18.59 216.66 -194.73
CA VAL A 24 -17.31 216.29 -194.09
C VAL A 24 -17.29 216.66 -192.60
N MET A 25 -17.77 217.86 -192.23
CA MET A 25 -17.91 218.27 -190.81
C MET A 25 -18.75 217.27 -190.00
N ARG A 26 -19.86 216.78 -190.57
CA ARG A 26 -20.76 215.82 -189.92
C ARG A 26 -20.08 214.46 -189.67
N LEU A 27 -19.38 213.93 -190.68
CA LEU A 27 -18.63 212.68 -190.56
C LEU A 27 -17.48 212.77 -189.55
N VAL A 28 -16.80 213.93 -189.46
CA VAL A 28 -15.77 214.17 -188.43
C VAL A 28 -16.37 214.18 -187.02
N ALA A 29 -17.56 214.77 -186.84
CA ALA A 29 -18.28 214.71 -185.56
C ALA A 29 -18.72 213.27 -185.20
N GLU A 30 -19.05 212.44 -186.19
CA GLU A 30 -19.36 211.02 -186.02
C GLU A 30 -18.14 210.18 -185.62
N VAL A 31 -17.00 210.34 -186.30
CA VAL A 31 -15.73 209.69 -185.89
C VAL A 31 -15.29 210.16 -184.48
N ALA A 32 -15.51 211.43 -184.13
CA ALA A 32 -15.25 211.96 -182.80
C ALA A 32 -16.22 211.43 -181.71
N ARG A 33 -17.45 211.06 -182.09
CA ARG A 33 -18.42 210.36 -181.22
C ARG A 33 -18.00 208.91 -181.00
N GLU A 34 -17.72 208.14 -182.06
CA GLU A 34 -17.34 206.73 -181.89
C GLU A 34 -15.99 206.54 -181.21
N ARG A 35 -15.02 207.46 -181.38
CA ARG A 35 -13.79 207.45 -180.56
C ARG A 35 -14.06 207.61 -179.06
N ARG A 36 -15.11 208.34 -178.67
CA ARG A 36 -15.54 208.46 -177.27
C ARG A 36 -16.27 207.20 -176.77
N ASN A 37 -17.14 206.62 -177.61
CA ASN A 37 -17.81 205.36 -177.30
C ASN A 37 -16.78 204.22 -177.06
N ALA A 38 -15.82 204.07 -177.97
CA ALA A 38 -14.77 203.05 -177.88
C ALA A 38 -13.88 203.20 -176.62
N ALA A 39 -13.63 204.43 -176.16
CA ALA A 39 -12.88 204.67 -174.92
C ALA A 39 -13.66 204.17 -173.68
N GLY A 40 -14.94 204.53 -173.54
CA GLY A 40 -15.77 204.03 -172.42
C GLY A 40 -16.01 202.50 -172.47
N SER A 41 -16.05 201.91 -173.67
CA SER A 41 -16.05 200.46 -173.85
C SER A 41 -14.77 199.77 -173.36
N ALA A 42 -13.62 200.44 -173.41
CA ALA A 42 -12.37 199.90 -172.86
C ALA A 42 -12.34 200.00 -171.32
N GLU A 43 -12.71 201.15 -170.74
CA GLU A 43 -12.70 201.38 -169.28
C GLU A 43 -13.61 200.37 -168.54
N SER A 44 -14.78 200.05 -169.12
CA SER A 44 -15.69 199.03 -168.57
C SER A 44 -15.15 197.59 -168.67
N LEU A 45 -14.33 197.28 -169.68
CA LEU A 45 -13.68 195.98 -169.82
C LEU A 45 -12.56 195.78 -168.77
N ASP A 46 -11.81 196.83 -168.44
CA ASP A 46 -10.76 196.76 -167.42
C ASP A 46 -11.33 196.72 -165.99
N LEU A 47 -12.49 197.33 -165.74
CA LEU A 47 -13.26 197.11 -164.51
C LEU A 47 -13.69 195.63 -164.35
N LEU A 48 -14.25 195.02 -165.40
CA LEU A 48 -14.65 193.61 -165.39
C LEU A 48 -13.48 192.63 -165.19
N ARG A 49 -12.26 193.00 -165.63
CA ARG A 49 -11.03 192.24 -165.34
C ARG A 49 -10.66 192.29 -163.85
N LEU A 50 -10.76 193.45 -163.22
CA LEU A 50 -10.45 193.63 -161.81
C LEU A 50 -11.38 192.80 -160.90
N ASP A 51 -12.67 192.75 -161.23
CA ASP A 51 -13.66 191.91 -160.54
C ASP A 51 -13.38 190.41 -160.73
N LEU A 52 -12.94 189.99 -161.93
CA LEU A 52 -12.57 188.60 -162.22
C LEU A 52 -11.33 188.16 -161.40
N ASP A 53 -10.29 188.98 -161.35
CA ASP A 53 -9.09 188.70 -160.56
C ASP A 53 -9.39 188.65 -159.05
N SER A 54 -10.28 189.54 -158.57
CA SER A 54 -10.81 189.53 -157.20
C SER A 54 -11.54 188.21 -156.88
N ALA A 55 -12.42 187.75 -157.77
CA ALA A 55 -13.15 186.49 -157.63
C ALA A 55 -12.22 185.26 -157.68
N LEU A 56 -11.14 185.29 -158.46
CA LEU A 56 -10.14 184.22 -158.51
C LEU A 56 -9.32 184.13 -157.22
N LEU A 57 -9.06 185.26 -156.54
CA LEU A 57 -8.38 185.28 -155.25
C LEU A 57 -9.25 184.73 -154.12
N THR A 58 -10.53 185.13 -154.02
CA THR A 58 -11.44 184.60 -153.00
C THR A 58 -11.66 183.10 -153.16
N LYS A 59 -11.83 182.62 -154.41
CA LYS A 59 -11.96 181.20 -154.74
C LYS A 59 -10.75 180.38 -154.27
N ARG A 60 -9.52 180.89 -154.47
CA ARG A 60 -8.28 180.25 -153.96
C ARG A 60 -8.22 180.21 -152.44
N SER A 61 -8.71 181.25 -151.74
CA SER A 61 -8.79 181.26 -150.28
C SER A 61 -9.70 180.13 -149.77
N THR A 62 -10.91 180.01 -150.35
CA THR A 62 -11.87 178.97 -149.96
C THR A 62 -11.41 177.55 -150.32
N ASP A 63 -10.64 177.37 -151.41
CA ASP A 63 -10.05 176.06 -151.73
C ASP A 63 -9.06 175.61 -150.63
N MET A 64 -8.21 176.52 -150.12
CA MET A 64 -7.26 176.20 -149.04
C MET A 64 -7.95 175.94 -147.69
N GLU A 65 -8.99 176.71 -147.37
CA GLU A 65 -9.79 176.48 -146.14
C GLU A 65 -10.47 175.10 -146.16
N ASN A 66 -11.04 174.70 -147.31
CA ASN A 66 -11.63 173.36 -147.48
C ASN A 66 -10.59 172.24 -147.32
N GLN A 67 -9.37 172.41 -147.84
CA GLN A 67 -8.28 171.45 -147.64
C GLN A 67 -7.89 171.33 -146.15
N SER A 68 -7.73 172.45 -145.44
CA SER A 68 -7.41 172.44 -144.01
C SER A 68 -8.52 171.80 -143.16
N LEU A 69 -9.80 171.99 -143.52
CA LEU A 69 -10.93 171.32 -142.86
C LEU A 69 -10.94 169.81 -143.13
N ALA A 70 -10.60 169.35 -144.34
CA ALA A 70 -10.48 167.92 -144.65
C ALA A 70 -9.35 167.25 -143.85
N GLU A 71 -8.16 167.85 -143.80
CA GLU A 71 -7.03 167.35 -142.99
C GLU A 71 -7.39 167.23 -141.51
N ARG A 72 -8.12 168.23 -140.96
CA ARG A 72 -8.60 168.21 -139.58
C ARG A 72 -9.66 167.13 -139.34
N LEU A 73 -10.50 166.81 -140.32
CA LEU A 73 -11.48 165.73 -140.23
C LEU A 73 -10.78 164.35 -140.19
N GLU A 74 -9.82 164.11 -141.09
CA GLU A 74 -9.03 162.87 -141.09
C GLU A 74 -8.20 162.70 -139.81
N ALA A 75 -7.61 163.79 -139.29
CA ALA A 75 -6.91 163.76 -138.01
C ALA A 75 -7.86 163.39 -136.85
N SER A 76 -9.07 163.94 -136.85
CA SER A 76 -10.10 163.64 -135.85
C SER A 76 -10.59 162.18 -135.93
N GLN A 77 -10.79 161.65 -137.15
CA GLN A 77 -11.14 160.25 -137.36
C GLN A 77 -10.05 159.30 -136.86
N ARG A 78 -8.77 159.60 -137.13
CA ARG A 78 -7.64 158.79 -136.61
C ARG A 78 -7.59 158.74 -135.09
N VAL A 79 -7.91 159.84 -134.39
CA VAL A 79 -8.02 159.87 -132.93
C VAL A 79 -9.21 159.03 -132.44
N VAL A 80 -10.37 159.10 -133.10
CA VAL A 80 -11.56 158.31 -132.74
C VAL A 80 -11.33 156.80 -132.92
N GLU A 81 -10.68 156.36 -134.00
CA GLU A 81 -10.37 154.93 -134.19
C GLU A 81 -9.31 154.43 -133.18
N ALA A 82 -8.32 155.25 -132.81
CA ALA A 82 -7.39 154.91 -131.75
C ALA A 82 -8.11 154.74 -130.39
N ALA A 83 -9.01 155.65 -130.04
CA ALA A 83 -9.79 155.58 -128.81
C ALA A 83 -10.72 154.35 -128.77
N LYS A 84 -11.31 153.95 -129.90
CA LYS A 84 -12.08 152.68 -130.01
C LYS A 84 -11.20 151.45 -129.77
N GLN A 85 -9.99 151.44 -130.32
CA GLN A 85 -9.05 150.33 -130.12
C GLN A 85 -8.58 150.24 -128.66
N GLU A 86 -8.35 151.37 -128.00
CA GLU A 86 -8.02 151.43 -126.57
C GLU A 86 -9.19 150.96 -125.69
N ALA A 87 -10.41 151.44 -125.93
CA ALA A 87 -11.61 150.95 -125.25
C ALA A 87 -11.77 149.42 -125.40
N GLY A 88 -11.64 148.90 -126.62
CA GLY A 88 -11.65 147.47 -126.91
C GLY A 88 -10.44 146.69 -126.35
N CYS A 89 -9.37 147.34 -125.87
CA CYS A 89 -8.32 146.73 -125.06
C CYS A 89 -8.73 146.65 -123.58
N LEU A 90 -9.32 147.72 -123.04
CA LEU A 90 -9.75 147.80 -121.64
C LEU A 90 -10.92 146.85 -121.35
N GLU A 91 -11.91 146.73 -122.25
CA GLU A 91 -13.02 145.78 -122.11
C GLU A 91 -12.52 144.33 -121.99
N ARG A 92 -11.51 143.94 -122.78
CA ARG A 92 -10.89 142.61 -122.68
C ARG A 92 -10.16 142.40 -121.35
N GLN A 93 -9.49 143.41 -120.81
CA GLN A 93 -8.86 143.34 -119.49
C GLN A 93 -9.90 143.20 -118.37
N ILE A 94 -11.03 143.91 -118.46
CA ILE A 94 -12.14 143.79 -117.50
C ILE A 94 -12.69 142.36 -117.51
N GLN A 95 -13.02 141.81 -118.69
CA GLN A 95 -13.52 140.43 -118.83
C GLN A 95 -12.52 139.38 -118.28
N GLU A 96 -11.22 139.58 -118.50
CA GLU A 96 -10.17 138.69 -117.95
C GLU A 96 -10.11 138.75 -116.41
N LEU A 97 -10.23 139.95 -115.83
CA LEU A 97 -10.26 140.16 -114.38
C LEU A 97 -11.54 139.62 -113.73
N GLU A 98 -12.69 139.77 -114.38
CA GLU A 98 -13.96 139.17 -113.93
C GLU A 98 -13.89 137.63 -113.95
N GLY A 99 -13.33 137.02 -115.01
CA GLY A 99 -13.09 135.58 -115.06
C GLY A 99 -12.12 135.09 -113.97
N LYS A 100 -11.06 135.86 -113.69
CA LYS A 100 -10.14 135.61 -112.55
C LYS A 100 -10.84 135.72 -111.20
N LEU A 101 -11.73 136.70 -111.01
CA LEU A 101 -12.51 136.86 -109.78
C LEU A 101 -13.50 135.71 -109.58
N GLN A 102 -14.30 135.37 -110.59
CA GLN A 102 -15.27 134.27 -110.53
C GLN A 102 -14.59 132.92 -110.26
N THR A 103 -13.48 132.62 -110.95
CA THR A 103 -12.73 131.38 -110.71
C THR A 103 -12.04 131.35 -109.34
N SER A 104 -11.66 132.49 -108.78
CA SER A 104 -11.15 132.61 -107.41
C SER A 104 -12.27 132.39 -106.37
N GLN A 105 -13.43 133.04 -106.56
CA GLN A 105 -14.61 132.86 -105.71
C GLN A 105 -15.09 131.41 -105.69
N GLY A 106 -15.21 130.76 -106.86
CA GLY A 106 -15.58 129.34 -106.95
C GLY A 106 -14.59 128.41 -106.24
N LYS A 107 -13.28 128.69 -106.33
CA LYS A 107 -12.25 127.94 -105.57
C LYS A 107 -12.41 128.12 -104.06
N ASN A 108 -12.62 129.36 -103.60
CA ASN A 108 -12.83 129.66 -102.18
C ASN A 108 -14.11 128.99 -101.62
N GLN A 109 -15.20 129.03 -102.39
CA GLN A 109 -16.47 128.41 -102.02
C GLN A 109 -16.34 126.87 -101.99
N ALA A 110 -15.61 126.27 -102.93
CA ALA A 110 -15.31 124.84 -102.93
C ALA A 110 -14.38 124.42 -101.78
N THR A 111 -13.36 125.21 -101.42
CA THR A 111 -12.50 124.90 -100.27
C THR A 111 -13.24 125.08 -98.94
N LYS A 112 -14.12 126.08 -98.82
CA LYS A 112 -15.01 126.24 -97.65
C LYS A 112 -15.95 125.04 -97.52
N GLY A 113 -16.56 124.58 -98.61
CA GLY A 113 -17.40 123.37 -98.62
C GLY A 113 -16.65 122.11 -98.19
N ARG A 114 -15.40 121.93 -98.65
CA ARG A 114 -14.52 120.82 -98.23
C ARG A 114 -14.17 120.88 -96.75
N LEU A 115 -13.86 122.07 -96.22
CA LEU A 115 -13.58 122.27 -94.79
C LEU A 115 -14.82 121.94 -93.95
N GLN A 116 -16.01 122.37 -94.38
CA GLN A 116 -17.27 122.03 -93.70
C GLN A 116 -17.57 120.53 -93.73
N ALA A 117 -17.33 119.85 -94.86
CA ALA A 117 -17.45 118.39 -94.94
C ALA A 117 -16.49 117.67 -93.97
N LEU A 118 -15.22 118.07 -93.97
CA LEU A 118 -14.20 117.51 -93.06
C LEU A 118 -14.57 117.68 -91.59
N LEU A 119 -15.02 118.88 -91.19
CA LEU A 119 -15.49 119.14 -89.82
C LEU A 119 -16.68 118.24 -89.47
N GLY A 120 -17.64 118.06 -90.37
CA GLY A 120 -18.78 117.16 -90.19
C GLY A 120 -18.38 115.69 -90.01
N GLU A 121 -17.46 115.18 -90.85
CA GLU A 121 -16.93 113.82 -90.76
C GLU A 121 -16.20 113.57 -89.43
N VAL A 122 -15.32 114.49 -89.03
CA VAL A 122 -14.59 114.41 -87.75
C VAL A 122 -15.55 114.53 -86.56
N GLY A 123 -16.56 115.40 -86.64
CA GLY A 123 -17.60 115.52 -85.62
C GLY A 123 -18.40 114.24 -85.41
N ALA A 124 -18.79 113.57 -86.51
CA ALA A 124 -19.49 112.30 -86.46
C ALA A 124 -18.64 111.19 -85.81
N LEU A 125 -17.35 111.11 -86.16
CA LEU A 125 -16.41 110.16 -85.55
C LEU A 125 -16.20 110.43 -84.05
N LEU A 126 -16.14 111.69 -83.64
CA LEU A 126 -16.00 112.09 -82.23
C LEU A 126 -17.32 112.02 -81.44
N GLN A 127 -18.45 111.77 -82.10
CA GLN A 127 -19.80 111.80 -81.53
C GLN A 127 -20.11 113.16 -80.88
N LEU A 128 -19.83 114.22 -81.64
CA LEU A 128 -20.39 115.56 -81.46
C LEU A 128 -21.79 115.63 -82.10
N GLY A 129 -22.56 116.67 -81.77
CA GLY A 129 -24.01 116.73 -82.04
C GLY A 129 -24.42 116.95 -83.50
N LEU A 130 -25.72 117.10 -83.73
CA LEU A 130 -26.33 117.35 -85.06
C LEU A 130 -26.05 118.75 -85.65
N SER A 131 -25.40 119.63 -84.89
CA SER A 131 -24.90 120.93 -85.36
C SER A 131 -23.55 120.77 -86.08
N MET A 132 -23.28 121.61 -87.09
CA MET A 132 -21.95 121.67 -87.69
C MET A 132 -20.91 122.01 -86.61
N PRO A 133 -19.94 121.12 -86.33
CA PRO A 133 -19.01 121.32 -85.23
C PRO A 133 -17.95 122.37 -85.59
N THR A 134 -17.52 123.10 -84.58
CA THR A 134 -16.37 123.99 -84.64
C THR A 134 -15.06 123.21 -84.42
N GLU A 135 -13.96 123.81 -84.86
CA GLU A 135 -12.61 123.28 -84.63
C GLU A 135 -12.30 123.19 -83.12
N GLU A 136 -12.80 124.14 -82.33
CA GLU A 136 -12.64 124.20 -80.88
C GLU A 136 -13.35 123.05 -80.17
N GLU A 137 -14.61 122.73 -80.53
CA GLU A 137 -15.35 121.58 -79.99
C GLU A 137 -14.68 120.24 -80.32
N ILE A 138 -14.13 120.12 -81.53
CA ILE A 138 -13.36 118.95 -82.00
C ILE A 138 -12.08 118.77 -81.17
N LEU A 139 -11.30 119.84 -80.99
CA LEU A 139 -10.06 119.83 -80.22
C LEU A 139 -10.32 119.55 -78.72
N GLN A 140 -11.37 120.14 -78.13
CA GLN A 140 -11.75 119.87 -76.75
C GLN A 140 -12.15 118.40 -76.56
N ARG A 141 -13.00 117.86 -77.44
CA ARG A 141 -13.45 116.46 -77.36
C ARG A 141 -12.31 115.47 -77.59
N LEU A 142 -11.34 115.80 -78.44
CA LEU A 142 -10.09 115.03 -78.57
C LEU A 142 -9.27 115.06 -77.28
N GLY A 143 -9.12 116.23 -76.63
CA GLY A 143 -8.44 116.35 -75.34
C GLY A 143 -9.11 115.54 -74.21
N ASP A 144 -10.44 115.56 -74.14
CA ASP A 144 -11.21 114.74 -73.19
C ASP A 144 -11.02 113.23 -73.45
N LEU A 145 -10.95 112.80 -74.73
CA LEU A 145 -10.69 111.41 -75.09
C LEU A 145 -9.25 110.99 -74.75
N CYS A 146 -8.25 111.83 -75.06
CA CYS A 146 -6.85 111.57 -74.72
C CYS A 146 -6.65 111.45 -73.20
N THR A 147 -7.12 112.43 -72.42
CA THR A 147 -6.98 112.38 -70.95
C THR A 147 -7.78 111.23 -70.32
N ARG A 148 -8.90 110.82 -70.92
CA ARG A 148 -9.62 109.59 -70.53
C ARG A 148 -8.83 108.33 -70.87
N GLN A 149 -8.15 108.29 -72.02
CA GLN A 149 -7.31 107.17 -72.43
C GLN A 149 -6.06 107.04 -71.55
N GLU A 150 -5.41 108.14 -71.19
CA GLU A 150 -4.29 108.18 -70.23
C GLU A 150 -4.70 107.68 -68.85
N ARG A 151 -5.85 108.15 -68.33
CA ARG A 151 -6.42 107.64 -67.06
C ARG A 151 -6.73 106.15 -67.13
N MET A 152 -7.29 105.67 -68.25
CA MET A 152 -7.56 104.25 -68.44
C MET A 152 -6.27 103.42 -68.49
N LYS A 153 -5.23 103.92 -69.17
CA LYS A 153 -3.91 103.29 -69.25
C LYS A 153 -3.25 103.18 -67.87
N ALA A 154 -3.24 104.25 -67.08
CA ALA A 154 -2.73 104.23 -65.71
C ALA A 154 -3.50 103.27 -64.78
N ILE A 155 -4.83 103.12 -64.98
CA ILE A 155 -5.64 102.14 -64.25
C ILE A 155 -5.30 100.71 -64.68
N MET A 156 -5.09 100.46 -65.98
CA MET A 156 -4.66 99.14 -66.47
C MET A 156 -3.28 98.77 -65.93
N GLU A 157 -2.30 99.68 -65.99
CA GLU A 157 -0.94 99.47 -65.46
C GLU A 157 -0.95 99.15 -63.94
N GLU A 158 -1.76 99.84 -63.15
CA GLU A 158 -1.93 99.54 -61.72
C GLU A 158 -2.66 98.19 -61.47
N MET A 159 -3.60 97.80 -62.33
CA MET A 159 -4.27 96.50 -62.24
C MET A 159 -3.36 95.34 -62.68
N GLU A 160 -2.56 95.52 -63.73
CA GLU A 160 -1.53 94.58 -64.16
C GLU A 160 -0.49 94.40 -63.05
N ARG A 161 0.00 95.49 -62.45
CA ARG A 161 0.92 95.44 -61.30
C ARG A 161 0.32 94.68 -60.11
N ARG A 162 -0.98 94.85 -59.82
CA ARG A 162 -1.69 94.08 -58.79
C ARG A 162 -1.83 92.61 -59.13
N LEU A 163 -2.13 92.27 -60.39
CA LEU A 163 -2.25 90.89 -60.86
C LEU A 163 -0.91 90.16 -60.76
N SER A 164 0.19 90.79 -61.16
CA SER A 164 1.55 90.24 -60.96
C SER A 164 1.84 90.02 -59.48
N GLN A 165 1.62 91.02 -58.63
CA GLN A 165 1.85 90.92 -57.18
C GLN A 165 1.04 89.78 -56.54
N VAL A 166 -0.25 89.64 -56.89
CA VAL A 166 -1.10 88.53 -56.38
C VAL A 166 -0.64 87.17 -56.92
N SER A 167 -0.16 87.09 -58.17
CA SER A 167 0.37 85.85 -58.75
C SER A 167 1.68 85.42 -58.07
N GLU A 168 2.57 86.36 -57.76
CA GLU A 168 3.79 86.14 -56.98
C GLU A 168 3.47 85.67 -55.56
N ASP A 169 2.53 86.33 -54.88
CA ASP A 169 2.09 85.94 -53.53
C ASP A 169 1.43 84.56 -53.50
N VAL A 170 0.60 84.21 -54.48
CA VAL A 170 0.01 82.87 -54.61
C VAL A 170 1.08 81.82 -54.87
N SER A 171 2.05 82.08 -55.76
CA SER A 171 3.15 81.15 -56.06
C SER A 171 4.02 80.90 -54.83
N ARG A 172 4.40 81.97 -54.12
CA ARG A 172 5.13 81.89 -52.85
C ARG A 172 4.35 81.09 -51.79
N GLN A 173 3.03 81.26 -51.73
CA GLN A 173 2.19 80.55 -50.76
C GLN A 173 2.02 79.06 -51.11
N THR A 174 1.96 78.67 -52.38
CA THR A 174 1.92 77.24 -52.78
C THR A 174 3.25 76.55 -52.53
N GLU A 175 4.39 77.20 -52.77
CA GLU A 175 5.72 76.71 -52.41
C GLU A 175 5.85 76.48 -50.89
N LEU A 176 5.46 77.47 -50.08
CA LEU A 176 5.46 77.36 -48.62
C LEU A 176 4.54 76.24 -48.12
N HIS A 177 3.36 76.09 -48.72
CA HIS A 177 2.42 75.02 -48.38
C HIS A 177 2.97 73.63 -48.75
N HIS A 178 3.59 73.49 -49.93
CA HIS A 178 4.23 72.24 -50.36
C HIS A 178 5.40 71.87 -49.44
N SER A 179 6.25 72.83 -49.08
CA SER A 179 7.34 72.63 -48.10
C SER A 179 6.83 72.28 -46.69
N ALA A 180 5.70 72.84 -46.27
CA ALA A 180 5.05 72.48 -45.01
C ALA A 180 4.48 71.05 -45.04
N LEU A 181 3.80 70.67 -46.13
CA LEU A 181 3.24 69.33 -46.33
C LEU A 181 4.35 68.26 -46.37
N GLN A 182 5.43 68.51 -47.12
CA GLN A 182 6.57 67.59 -47.17
C GLN A 182 7.20 67.38 -45.78
N ARG A 183 7.36 68.46 -45.00
CA ARG A 183 7.88 68.36 -43.62
C ARG A 183 6.91 67.63 -42.69
N ALA A 184 5.60 67.79 -42.85
CA ALA A 184 4.59 67.03 -42.11
C ALA A 184 4.69 65.53 -42.43
N GLN A 185 4.73 65.15 -43.71
CA GLN A 185 4.87 63.75 -44.15
C GLN A 185 6.16 63.10 -43.64
N MET A 186 7.29 63.82 -43.65
CA MET A 186 8.54 63.31 -43.08
C MET A 186 8.47 63.14 -41.56
N ALA A 187 7.75 64.01 -40.84
CA ALA A 187 7.53 63.89 -39.41
C ALA A 187 6.57 62.74 -39.06
N GLU A 188 5.50 62.55 -39.83
CA GLU A 188 4.58 61.40 -39.72
C GLU A 188 5.33 60.07 -39.89
N GLN A 189 6.19 59.97 -40.92
CA GLN A 189 7.04 58.79 -41.15
C GLN A 189 8.02 58.51 -40.00
N GLN A 190 8.59 59.57 -39.40
CA GLN A 190 9.45 59.44 -38.22
C GLN A 190 8.65 58.99 -36.98
N VAL A 191 7.43 59.50 -36.79
CA VAL A 191 6.55 59.05 -35.71
C VAL A 191 6.14 57.59 -35.88
N THR A 192 5.90 57.11 -37.11
CA THR A 192 5.61 55.69 -37.35
C THR A 192 6.82 54.79 -37.10
N ASP A 193 8.03 55.13 -37.61
CA ASP A 193 9.26 54.35 -37.31
C ASP A 193 9.52 54.25 -35.81
N LEU A 194 9.40 55.37 -35.09
CA LEU A 194 9.58 55.39 -33.64
C LEU A 194 8.49 54.60 -32.90
N SER A 195 7.24 54.62 -33.38
CA SER A 195 6.14 53.85 -32.76
C SER A 195 6.31 52.35 -32.96
N ASP A 196 6.61 51.91 -34.19
CA ASP A 196 6.85 50.49 -34.51
C ASP A 196 8.04 49.95 -33.70
N ARG A 197 9.12 50.74 -33.59
CA ARG A 197 10.31 50.39 -32.81
C ARG A 197 10.07 50.39 -31.30
N LEU A 198 9.23 51.29 -30.78
CA LEU A 198 8.78 51.23 -29.39
C LEU A 198 7.95 49.98 -29.13
N GLN A 199 7.02 49.62 -30.02
CA GLN A 199 6.20 48.41 -29.87
C GLN A 199 7.05 47.12 -29.84
N VAL A 200 8.12 47.04 -30.66
CA VAL A 200 9.07 45.93 -30.60
C VAL A 200 9.83 45.90 -29.26
N LEU A 201 10.33 47.05 -28.78
CA LEU A 201 11.04 47.14 -27.50
C LEU A 201 10.14 46.84 -26.29
N GLU A 202 8.85 47.21 -26.35
CA GLU A 202 7.84 46.85 -25.35
C GLU A 202 7.58 45.34 -25.35
N ALA A 203 7.48 44.70 -26.52
CA ALA A 203 7.35 43.25 -26.63
C ALA A 203 8.59 42.51 -26.09
N ASP A 204 9.79 42.97 -26.45
CA ASP A 204 11.06 42.42 -25.93
C ASP A 204 11.15 42.57 -24.40
N LEU A 205 10.77 43.73 -23.85
CA LEU A 205 10.73 43.96 -22.40
C LEU A 205 9.73 43.02 -21.71
N MET A 206 8.51 42.90 -22.23
CA MET A 206 7.48 42.02 -21.68
C MET A 206 7.90 40.54 -21.72
N THR A 207 8.58 40.08 -22.77
CA THR A 207 9.14 38.72 -22.78
C THR A 207 10.29 38.57 -21.77
N SER A 208 11.14 39.58 -21.61
CA SER A 208 12.23 39.59 -20.63
C SER A 208 11.72 39.51 -19.19
N ASP A 209 10.65 40.27 -18.86
CA ASP A 209 9.97 40.20 -17.57
C ASP A 209 9.42 38.80 -17.29
N VAL A 210 8.74 38.17 -18.26
CA VAL A 210 8.24 36.79 -18.12
C VAL A 210 9.37 35.78 -17.91
N HIS A 211 10.52 35.93 -18.57
CA HIS A 211 11.70 35.08 -18.33
C HIS A 211 12.29 35.30 -16.94
N ARG A 212 12.40 36.56 -16.47
CA ARG A 212 12.89 36.89 -15.12
C ARG A 212 11.97 36.29 -14.05
N ASP A 213 10.66 36.40 -14.23
CA ASP A 213 9.68 35.91 -13.25
C ASP A 213 9.66 34.38 -13.22
N GLY A 214 9.84 33.71 -14.37
CA GLY A 214 10.06 32.26 -14.44
C GLY A 214 11.35 31.81 -13.74
N LEU A 215 12.46 32.55 -13.90
CA LEU A 215 13.72 32.29 -13.17
C LEU A 215 13.57 32.55 -11.66
N SER A 216 12.82 33.58 -11.27
CA SER A 216 12.49 33.90 -9.87
C SER A 216 11.68 32.78 -9.22
N HIS A 217 10.65 32.27 -9.91
CA HIS A 217 9.84 31.15 -9.43
C HIS A 217 10.67 29.86 -9.30
N ASN A 218 11.49 29.53 -10.29
CA ASN A 218 12.40 28.39 -10.22
C ASN A 218 13.38 28.51 -9.04
N ARG A 219 13.94 29.71 -8.80
CA ARG A 219 14.79 29.99 -7.63
C ARG A 219 14.06 29.74 -6.31
N GLN A 220 12.80 30.18 -6.16
CA GLN A 220 11.98 29.92 -4.98
C GLN A 220 11.74 28.42 -4.75
N LEU A 221 11.49 27.65 -5.82
CA LEU A 221 11.33 26.19 -5.74
C LEU A 221 12.63 25.50 -5.29
N TYR A 222 13.80 25.91 -5.81
CA TYR A 222 15.09 25.39 -5.35
C TYR A 222 15.40 25.76 -3.89
N GLU A 223 15.00 26.95 -3.44
CA GLU A 223 15.15 27.41 -2.06
C GLU A 223 14.32 26.56 -1.09
N GLN A 224 13.03 26.34 -1.39
CA GLN A 224 12.15 25.46 -0.62
C GLN A 224 12.63 24.00 -0.61
N PHE A 225 13.17 23.51 -1.73
CA PHE A 225 13.77 22.17 -1.81
C PHE A 225 15.00 22.03 -0.90
N LEU A 226 15.93 22.99 -0.95
CA LEU A 226 17.11 23.01 -0.11
C LEU A 226 16.77 23.20 1.37
N GLU A 227 15.68 23.90 1.69
CA GLU A 227 15.14 24.03 3.03
C GLU A 227 14.62 22.71 3.60
N GLN A 228 13.68 22.06 2.90
CA GLN A 228 13.19 20.73 3.28
C GLN A 228 14.33 19.71 3.40
N LEU A 229 15.32 19.77 2.50
CA LEU A 229 16.49 18.88 2.56
C LEU A 229 17.41 19.20 3.76
N SER A 230 17.53 20.47 4.16
CA SER A 230 18.26 20.89 5.36
C SER A 230 17.62 20.35 6.64
N GLU A 231 16.29 20.46 6.77
CA GLU A 231 15.53 19.90 7.90
C GLU A 231 15.70 18.39 8.01
N ARG A 232 15.57 17.68 6.87
CA ARG A 232 15.68 16.20 6.82
C ARG A 232 17.08 15.72 7.19
N MET A 233 18.12 16.48 6.84
CA MET A 233 19.51 16.24 7.23
C MET A 233 19.88 16.74 8.63
N LYS A 234 18.97 17.51 9.27
CA LYS A 234 19.14 18.21 10.56
C LYS A 234 20.33 19.17 10.57
N VAL A 235 20.37 20.04 9.57
CA VAL A 235 21.36 21.14 9.40
C VAL A 235 20.69 22.50 9.15
N ASP A 236 19.36 22.54 9.20
CA ASP A 236 18.48 23.73 9.18
C ASP A 236 19.07 24.95 9.91
N SER A 237 19.34 24.85 11.22
CA SER A 237 19.91 25.88 12.09
C SER A 237 21.30 26.43 11.72
N ILE A 238 21.99 25.82 10.76
CA ILE A 238 23.24 26.33 10.16
C ILE A 238 22.99 26.78 8.72
N ALA A 239 21.99 26.18 8.06
CA ALA A 239 21.64 26.39 6.67
C ALA A 239 20.79 27.65 6.40
N THR A 240 20.17 28.26 7.42
CA THR A 240 19.43 29.53 7.29
C THR A 240 20.31 30.70 6.86
N ASP A 241 21.57 30.70 7.33
CA ASP A 241 22.49 31.83 7.16
C ASP A 241 23.41 31.65 5.94
N LEU A 242 23.19 30.59 5.15
CA LEU A 242 24.04 30.16 4.04
C LEU A 242 23.32 30.29 2.69
N GLY A 243 23.98 30.97 1.75
CA GLY A 243 23.58 30.96 0.33
C GLY A 243 23.62 29.55 -0.28
N TYR A 244 22.86 29.35 -1.35
CA TYR A 244 22.54 28.03 -1.92
C TYR A 244 23.75 27.10 -2.11
N ASP A 245 24.87 27.59 -2.62
CA ASP A 245 26.07 26.79 -2.86
C ASP A 245 26.66 26.23 -1.56
N MET A 246 26.75 27.07 -0.51
CA MET A 246 27.27 26.65 0.80
C MET A 246 26.25 25.75 1.52
N ARG A 247 24.95 26.02 1.37
CA ARG A 247 23.87 25.16 1.87
C ARG A 247 23.93 23.76 1.23
N LEU A 248 24.18 23.68 -0.07
CA LEU A 248 24.38 22.43 -0.80
C LEU A 248 25.64 21.68 -0.35
N GLN A 249 26.79 22.36 -0.20
CA GLN A 249 28.03 21.74 0.30
C GLN A 249 27.88 21.22 1.74
N LEU A 250 27.14 21.93 2.60
CA LEU A 250 26.80 21.49 3.95
C LEU A 250 25.93 20.23 3.94
N ILE A 251 24.90 20.18 3.10
CA ILE A 251 24.02 19.01 2.90
C ILE A 251 24.83 17.81 2.40
N LEU A 252 25.70 17.99 1.41
CA LEU A 252 26.57 16.92 0.88
C LEU A 252 27.52 16.38 1.96
N SER A 253 28.21 17.28 2.66
CA SER A 253 29.11 16.93 3.78
C SER A 253 28.36 16.17 4.89
N ARG A 254 27.10 16.54 5.15
CA ARG A 254 26.24 15.87 6.12
C ARG A 254 25.80 14.48 5.66
N ALA A 255 25.43 14.32 4.40
CA ALA A 255 25.09 13.02 3.83
C ALA A 255 26.28 12.05 3.90
N GLU A 256 27.49 12.51 3.57
CA GLU A 256 28.72 11.73 3.73
C GLU A 256 28.97 11.29 5.18
N GLN A 257 28.74 12.17 6.17
CA GLN A 257 28.88 11.82 7.58
C GLN A 257 27.89 10.72 7.98
N LEU A 258 26.62 10.83 7.56
CA LEU A 258 25.59 9.84 7.86
C LEU A 258 25.95 8.46 7.28
N VAL A 259 26.38 8.39 6.01
CA VAL A 259 26.84 7.15 5.37
C VAL A 259 28.04 6.54 6.12
N LYS A 260 28.99 7.36 6.58
CA LYS A 260 30.15 6.90 7.38
C LYS A 260 29.70 6.32 8.73
N LEU A 261 28.75 6.96 9.40
CA LEU A 261 28.18 6.50 10.69
C LEU A 261 27.37 5.20 10.54
N GLU A 262 26.51 5.10 9.53
CA GLU A 262 25.77 3.87 9.23
C GLU A 262 26.72 2.72 8.88
N GLY A 263 27.78 3.00 8.11
CA GLY A 263 28.84 2.03 7.82
C GLY A 263 29.52 1.49 9.08
N THR A 264 29.86 2.36 10.06
CA THR A 264 30.42 1.91 11.34
C THR A 264 29.42 1.08 12.15
N ALA A 265 28.16 1.52 12.28
CA ALA A 265 27.14 0.81 13.04
C ALA A 265 26.81 -0.57 12.43
N LEU A 266 26.84 -0.70 11.10
CA LEU A 266 26.67 -1.96 10.39
C LEU A 266 27.82 -2.94 10.67
N VAL A 267 29.07 -2.45 10.70
CA VAL A 267 30.25 -3.27 11.06
C VAL A 267 30.15 -3.72 12.52
N GLU A 268 29.84 -2.83 13.45
CA GLU A 268 29.64 -3.17 14.87
C GLU A 268 28.56 -4.24 15.05
N SER A 269 27.37 -4.02 14.46
CA SER A 269 26.25 -4.98 14.46
C SER A 269 26.67 -6.35 13.92
N LYS A 270 27.40 -6.39 12.80
CA LYS A 270 27.95 -7.62 12.20
C LYS A 270 28.93 -8.34 13.14
N THR A 271 29.79 -7.61 13.85
CA THR A 271 30.69 -8.23 14.85
C THR A 271 29.95 -8.74 16.07
N LEU A 272 28.92 -8.03 16.54
CA LEU A 272 28.06 -8.46 17.65
C LEU A 272 27.30 -9.74 17.29
N ALA A 273 26.72 -9.81 16.09
CA ALA A 273 26.03 -10.99 15.58
C ALA A 273 26.97 -12.21 15.49
N HIS A 274 28.20 -12.05 14.96
CA HIS A 274 29.19 -13.14 14.92
C HIS A 274 29.62 -13.60 16.32
N ASN A 275 29.77 -12.66 17.26
CA ASN A 275 30.09 -12.97 18.66
C ASN A 275 28.94 -13.71 19.37
N GLN A 276 27.69 -13.36 19.09
CA GLN A 276 26.51 -14.09 19.56
C GLN A 276 26.42 -15.49 18.93
N GLN A 277 26.64 -15.62 17.62
CA GLN A 277 26.68 -16.90 16.91
C GLN A 277 27.75 -17.84 17.48
N ARG A 278 28.94 -17.32 17.80
CA ARG A 278 30.00 -18.07 18.47
C ARG A 278 29.59 -18.53 19.87
N LYS A 279 28.96 -17.66 20.68
CA LYS A 279 28.45 -18.02 22.01
C LYS A 279 27.37 -19.11 21.94
N LEU A 280 26.44 -19.00 20.98
CA LEU A 280 25.41 -20.01 20.74
C LEU A 280 26.00 -21.37 20.35
N LYS A 281 27.00 -21.40 19.47
CA LYS A 281 27.70 -22.65 19.10
C LYS A 281 28.31 -23.34 20.33
N ILE A 282 29.07 -22.59 21.15
CA ILE A 282 29.69 -23.12 22.38
C ILE A 282 28.63 -23.60 23.40
N GLN A 283 27.50 -22.89 23.50
CA GLN A 283 26.39 -23.32 24.37
C GLN A 283 25.71 -24.59 23.86
N LYS A 284 25.56 -24.77 22.54
CA LYS A 284 25.01 -25.97 21.91
C LYS A 284 25.93 -27.18 22.12
N GLU A 285 27.23 -27.05 21.85
CA GLU A 285 28.23 -28.09 22.09
C GLU A 285 28.26 -28.52 23.58
N ARG A 286 28.10 -27.56 24.50
CA ARG A 286 28.00 -27.83 25.95
C ARG A 286 26.67 -28.49 26.36
N LEU A 287 25.59 -28.27 25.62
CA LEU A 287 24.31 -28.94 25.84
C LEU A 287 24.37 -30.39 25.35
N GLU A 288 24.82 -30.61 24.11
CA GLU A 288 25.00 -31.93 23.50
C GLU A 288 25.91 -32.83 24.36
N SER A 289 27.00 -32.28 24.90
CA SER A 289 27.90 -32.96 25.84
C SER A 289 27.19 -33.38 27.15
N LYS A 290 26.26 -32.56 27.66
CA LYS A 290 25.44 -32.90 28.84
C LYS A 290 24.36 -33.92 28.50
N GLU A 291 23.75 -33.84 27.32
CA GLU A 291 22.73 -34.79 26.86
C GLU A 291 23.32 -36.19 26.73
N LEU A 292 24.49 -36.33 26.08
CA LEU A 292 25.25 -37.58 26.03
C LEU A 292 25.57 -38.13 27.44
N HIS A 293 25.93 -37.27 28.39
CA HIS A 293 26.18 -37.69 29.77
C HIS A 293 24.88 -38.15 30.48
N MET A 294 23.75 -37.47 30.25
CA MET A 294 22.45 -37.91 30.76
C MET A 294 21.99 -39.24 30.14
N GLU A 295 22.27 -39.49 28.87
CA GLU A 295 22.01 -40.79 28.21
C GLU A 295 22.87 -41.91 28.79
N LEU A 296 24.16 -41.67 29.01
CA LEU A 296 25.06 -42.61 29.69
C LEU A 296 24.58 -42.93 31.10
N LEU A 297 24.15 -41.92 31.87
CA LEU A 297 23.57 -42.13 33.21
C LEU A 297 22.25 -42.90 33.15
N ARG A 298 21.32 -42.55 32.24
CA ARG A 298 20.04 -43.29 32.06
C ARG A 298 20.27 -44.75 31.69
N ARG A 299 21.20 -45.03 30.77
CA ARG A 299 21.61 -46.39 30.43
C ARG A 299 22.15 -47.13 31.65
N LYS A 300 23.04 -46.50 32.43
CA LYS A 300 23.60 -47.13 33.63
C LYS A 300 22.57 -47.36 34.73
N VAL A 301 21.55 -46.51 34.86
CA VAL A 301 20.40 -46.77 35.74
C VAL A 301 19.60 -47.98 35.25
N SER A 302 19.31 -48.11 33.94
CA SER A 302 18.62 -49.29 33.39
C SER A 302 19.40 -50.58 33.65
N GLU A 303 20.71 -50.58 33.40
CA GLU A 303 21.60 -51.72 33.70
C GLU A 303 21.52 -52.12 35.19
N LEU A 304 21.58 -51.15 36.11
CA LEU A 304 21.51 -51.40 37.55
C LEU A 304 20.12 -51.82 38.02
N GLU A 305 19.05 -51.37 37.37
CA GLU A 305 17.70 -51.87 37.63
C GLU A 305 17.52 -53.30 37.13
N GLU A 306 18.03 -53.64 35.95
CA GLU A 306 18.02 -55.02 35.42
C GLU A 306 18.86 -55.96 36.29
N GLU A 307 20.04 -55.52 36.75
CA GLU A 307 20.85 -56.26 37.71
C GLU A 307 20.13 -56.42 39.07
N LYS A 308 19.41 -55.39 39.54
CA LYS A 308 18.59 -55.49 40.75
C LYS A 308 17.43 -56.48 40.56
N ARG A 309 16.74 -56.46 39.43
CA ARG A 309 15.65 -57.39 39.10
C ARG A 309 16.16 -58.83 39.03
N SER A 310 17.31 -59.09 38.39
CA SER A 310 17.90 -60.43 38.32
C SER A 310 18.43 -60.93 39.67
N ARG A 311 19.10 -60.07 40.46
CA ARG A 311 19.48 -60.38 41.86
C ARG A 311 18.25 -60.70 42.72
N SER A 312 17.14 -59.97 42.57
CA SER A 312 15.88 -60.27 43.25
C SER A 312 15.29 -61.63 42.83
N ALA A 313 15.28 -61.96 41.54
CA ALA A 313 14.80 -63.24 41.03
C ALA A 313 15.64 -64.43 41.52
N LEU A 314 16.97 -64.27 41.59
CA LEU A 314 17.89 -65.24 42.17
C LEU A 314 17.68 -65.41 43.68
N ALA A 315 17.34 -64.33 44.40
CA ALA A 315 16.99 -64.41 45.82
C ALA A 315 15.69 -65.19 46.04
N THR A 316 14.63 -64.93 45.27
CA THR A 316 13.39 -65.71 45.36
C THR A 316 13.59 -67.18 44.99
N GLN A 317 14.37 -67.47 43.93
CA GLN A 317 14.73 -68.85 43.57
C GLN A 317 15.52 -69.55 44.68
N ARG A 318 16.43 -68.82 45.36
CA ARG A 318 17.16 -69.34 46.52
C ARG A 318 16.23 -69.61 47.69
N ASP A 319 15.21 -68.78 47.94
CA ASP A 319 14.27 -69.01 49.03
C ASP A 319 13.27 -70.13 48.74
N ASP A 320 12.86 -70.33 47.48
CA ASP A 320 12.15 -71.55 47.06
C ASP A 320 13.02 -72.81 47.23
N ALA A 321 14.32 -72.72 46.90
CA ALA A 321 15.29 -73.77 47.16
C ALA A 321 15.47 -74.03 48.68
N ASN A 322 15.51 -72.97 49.51
CA ASN A 322 15.56 -73.08 50.98
C ASN A 322 14.27 -73.73 51.54
N VAL A 323 13.10 -73.37 51.01
CA VAL A 323 11.80 -73.92 51.44
C VAL A 323 11.65 -75.37 51.02
N THR A 324 12.08 -75.74 49.80
CA THR A 324 12.08 -77.15 49.36
C THR A 324 13.12 -77.97 50.12
N ALA A 325 14.33 -77.45 50.37
CA ALA A 325 15.32 -78.08 51.24
C ALA A 325 14.78 -78.28 52.66
N ARG A 326 14.14 -77.27 53.28
CA ARG A 326 13.46 -77.40 54.59
C ARG A 326 12.33 -78.43 54.59
N LYS A 327 11.57 -78.55 53.49
CA LYS A 327 10.55 -79.61 53.33
C LYS A 327 11.16 -81.00 53.24
N MET A 328 12.30 -81.17 52.56
CA MET A 328 13.03 -82.45 52.51
C MET A 328 13.71 -82.76 53.85
N GLN A 329 14.32 -81.78 54.51
CA GLN A 329 14.87 -81.90 55.86
C GLN A 329 13.80 -82.39 56.85
N LYS A 330 12.59 -81.82 56.84
CA LYS A 330 11.46 -82.32 57.65
C LYS A 330 10.97 -83.73 57.28
N LYS A 331 11.21 -84.21 56.06
CA LYS A 331 10.98 -85.63 55.71
C LYS A 331 12.09 -86.52 56.28
N VAL A 332 13.34 -86.08 56.20
CA VAL A 332 14.50 -86.79 56.79
C VAL A 332 14.34 -86.89 58.31
N GLU A 333 13.93 -85.81 58.98
CA GLU A 333 13.64 -85.80 60.43
C GLU A 333 12.55 -86.82 60.79
N ARG A 334 11.41 -86.84 60.09
CA ARG A 334 10.36 -87.86 60.30
C ARG A 334 10.85 -89.28 60.04
N LEU A 335 11.59 -89.51 58.95
CA LEU A 335 12.17 -90.83 58.65
C LEU A 335 13.22 -91.25 59.71
N GLN A 336 13.89 -90.29 60.37
CA GLN A 336 14.77 -90.55 61.51
C GLN A 336 13.98 -90.83 62.80
N GLU A 337 12.83 -90.19 63.02
CA GLU A 337 11.89 -90.49 64.12
C GLU A 337 11.26 -91.88 63.94
N GLU A 338 10.80 -92.23 62.73
CA GLU A 338 10.28 -93.55 62.35
C GLU A 338 11.35 -94.65 62.47
N LEU A 339 12.58 -94.38 62.02
CA LEU A 339 13.73 -95.26 62.26
C LEU A 339 14.10 -95.34 63.75
N GLY A 340 13.87 -94.27 64.51
CA GLY A 340 14.08 -94.20 65.95
C GLY A 340 13.08 -95.07 66.72
N SER A 341 11.79 -94.93 66.45
CA SER A 341 10.75 -95.77 67.06
C SER A 341 10.86 -97.23 66.61
N SER A 342 11.24 -97.49 65.36
CA SER A 342 11.59 -98.83 64.88
C SER A 342 12.79 -99.42 65.64
N LYS A 343 13.85 -98.64 65.88
CA LYS A 343 14.99 -99.07 66.72
C LYS A 343 14.58 -99.32 68.17
N VAL A 344 13.74 -98.48 68.77
CA VAL A 344 13.20 -98.68 70.12
C VAL A 344 12.40 -99.98 70.18
N SER A 345 11.50 -100.22 69.23
CA SER A 345 10.76 -101.47 69.09
C SER A 345 11.69 -102.68 68.91
N ILE A 346 12.77 -102.56 68.12
CA ILE A 346 13.79 -103.61 67.99
C ILE A 346 14.53 -103.85 69.32
N THR A 347 14.83 -102.82 70.11
CA THR A 347 15.44 -103.00 71.44
C THR A 347 14.46 -103.56 72.46
N GLU A 348 13.18 -103.22 72.37
CA GLU A 348 12.11 -103.75 73.22
C GLU A 348 11.82 -105.22 72.88
N LEU A 349 11.73 -105.58 71.60
CA LEU A 349 11.66 -106.97 71.15
C LEU A 349 12.92 -107.77 71.55
N LYS A 350 14.11 -107.16 71.56
CA LYS A 350 15.33 -107.77 72.12
C LYS A 350 15.24 -107.96 73.64
N ALA A 351 14.67 -107.01 74.36
CA ALA A 351 14.46 -107.10 75.81
C ALA A 351 13.42 -108.20 76.16
N GLN A 352 12.32 -108.26 75.41
CA GLN A 352 11.34 -109.35 75.46
C GLN A 352 11.97 -110.69 75.10
N LEU A 353 12.86 -110.75 74.11
CA LEU A 353 13.61 -111.96 73.75
C LEU A 353 14.57 -112.38 74.87
N SER A 354 15.31 -111.44 75.49
CA SER A 354 16.17 -111.76 76.63
C SER A 354 15.36 -112.22 77.85
N HIS A 355 14.21 -111.60 78.13
CA HIS A 355 13.31 -112.04 79.20
C HIS A 355 12.67 -113.40 78.89
N THR A 356 12.35 -113.69 77.61
CA THR A 356 11.88 -115.01 77.16
C THR A 356 12.99 -116.07 77.31
N ASN A 357 14.25 -115.72 77.06
CA ASN A 357 15.39 -116.60 77.31
C ASN A 357 15.65 -116.80 78.82
N GLU A 358 15.45 -115.76 79.64
CA GLU A 358 15.52 -115.82 81.10
C GLU A 358 14.39 -116.67 81.70
N LEU A 359 13.18 -116.59 81.15
CA LEU A 359 12.06 -117.48 81.47
C LEU A 359 12.33 -118.91 81.02
N LYS A 360 12.93 -119.12 79.83
CA LYS A 360 13.40 -120.46 79.41
C LYS A 360 14.47 -121.02 80.35
N LEU A 361 15.39 -120.19 80.83
CA LEU A 361 16.38 -120.58 81.85
C LEU A 361 15.68 -121.02 83.14
N LYS A 362 14.76 -120.21 83.67
CA LYS A 362 13.95 -120.56 84.85
C LYS A 362 13.11 -121.83 84.66
N VAL A 363 12.57 -122.07 83.46
CA VAL A 363 11.86 -123.32 83.11
C VAL A 363 12.83 -124.52 83.04
N LEU A 364 14.06 -124.33 82.55
CA LEU A 364 15.08 -125.38 82.58
C LEU A 364 15.54 -125.69 84.01
N GLU A 365 15.78 -124.67 84.84
CA GLU A 365 16.09 -124.80 86.27
C GLU A 365 14.96 -125.50 87.04
N GLN A 366 13.70 -125.15 86.76
CA GLN A 366 12.52 -125.85 87.28
C GLN A 366 12.40 -127.29 86.77
N SER A 367 12.76 -127.58 85.52
CA SER A 367 12.77 -128.94 84.99
C SER A 367 13.86 -129.80 85.65
N GLN A 368 15.01 -129.20 85.95
CA GLN A 368 16.13 -129.87 86.63
C GLN A 368 15.80 -130.13 88.10
N THR A 369 15.24 -129.16 88.82
CA THR A 369 14.77 -129.37 90.20
C THR A 369 13.60 -130.36 90.26
N ASN A 370 12.69 -130.40 89.28
CA ASN A 370 11.68 -131.46 89.17
C ASN A 370 12.31 -132.85 88.93
N ALA A 371 13.39 -132.96 88.14
CA ALA A 371 14.10 -134.22 87.95
C ALA A 371 14.80 -134.68 89.24
N GLU A 372 15.42 -133.75 89.98
CA GLU A 372 16.04 -134.01 91.28
C GLU A 372 15.01 -134.40 92.35
N GLN A 373 13.86 -133.72 92.41
CA GLN A 373 12.74 -134.08 93.27
C GLN A 373 12.09 -135.41 92.90
N SER A 374 11.95 -135.72 91.61
CA SER A 374 11.44 -137.03 91.15
C SER A 374 12.38 -138.17 91.56
N LYS A 375 13.70 -137.97 91.46
CA LYS A 375 14.70 -138.94 91.92
C LYS A 375 14.67 -139.10 93.44
N SER A 376 14.48 -138.00 94.18
CA SER A 376 14.29 -138.02 95.63
C SER A 376 13.02 -138.77 96.04
N LEU A 377 11.91 -138.61 95.30
CA LEU A 377 10.69 -139.39 95.47
C LEU A 377 10.91 -140.88 95.20
N GLU A 378 11.61 -141.24 94.12
CA GLU A 378 11.91 -142.64 93.78
C GLU A 378 12.71 -143.35 94.88
N ASP A 379 13.67 -142.66 95.50
CA ASP A 379 14.44 -143.20 96.62
C ASP A 379 13.65 -143.19 97.94
N LEU A 380 12.72 -142.24 98.13
CA LEU A 380 11.73 -142.25 99.21
C LEU A 380 10.73 -143.42 99.09
N GLU A 381 10.30 -143.79 97.88
CA GLU A 381 9.43 -144.95 97.65
C GLU A 381 10.17 -146.28 97.91
N LYS A 382 11.44 -146.39 97.49
CA LYS A 382 12.32 -147.52 97.86
C LYS A 382 12.52 -147.60 99.38
N GLY A 383 12.56 -146.45 100.07
CA GLY A 383 12.55 -146.34 101.52
C GLY A 383 11.23 -146.82 102.13
N LYS A 384 10.09 -146.30 101.65
CA LYS A 384 8.73 -146.65 102.08
C LYS A 384 8.49 -148.15 101.96
N ALA A 385 8.79 -148.76 100.82
CA ALA A 385 8.62 -150.20 100.59
C ALA A 385 9.46 -151.08 101.56
N LYS A 386 10.62 -150.59 102.04
CA LYS A 386 11.41 -151.24 103.09
C LYS A 386 10.80 -151.08 104.49
N VAL A 387 10.18 -149.94 104.79
CA VAL A 387 9.50 -149.70 106.07
C VAL A 387 8.16 -150.45 106.13
N GLU A 388 7.40 -150.46 105.05
CA GLU A 388 6.07 -151.10 104.92
C GLU A 388 6.17 -152.63 105.09
N LYS A 389 7.23 -153.26 104.57
CA LYS A 389 7.55 -154.67 104.85
C LYS A 389 7.86 -154.93 106.33
N LYS A 390 8.57 -154.03 107.02
CA LYS A 390 8.84 -154.14 108.47
C LYS A 390 7.61 -153.87 109.34
N LEU A 391 6.73 -152.96 108.89
CA LEU A 391 5.48 -152.62 109.58
C LEU A 391 4.52 -153.81 109.57
N ASN A 392 4.40 -154.53 108.46
CA ASN A 392 3.52 -155.69 108.36
C ASN A 392 4.00 -156.88 109.23
N THR A 393 5.33 -157.10 109.37
CA THR A 393 5.84 -158.08 110.35
C THR A 393 5.61 -157.66 111.80
N ALA A 394 5.80 -156.36 112.13
CA ALA A 394 5.49 -155.88 113.48
C ALA A 394 3.98 -155.98 113.81
N ARG A 395 3.11 -155.84 112.80
CA ARG A 395 1.65 -155.93 112.95
C ARG A 395 1.17 -157.36 113.26
N THR A 396 1.78 -158.39 112.67
CA THR A 396 1.45 -159.79 113.00
C THR A 396 1.84 -160.14 114.44
N ASP A 397 3.01 -159.68 114.88
CA ASP A 397 3.50 -159.95 116.23
C ASP A 397 2.62 -159.30 117.30
N LEU A 398 2.18 -158.06 117.06
CA LEU A 398 1.36 -157.28 118.00
C LEU A 398 -0.06 -157.87 118.16
N GLN A 399 -0.65 -158.43 117.09
CA GLN A 399 -1.92 -159.16 117.19
C GLN A 399 -1.82 -160.43 118.05
N SER A 400 -0.65 -161.06 118.16
CA SER A 400 -0.47 -162.22 119.04
C SER A 400 -0.45 -161.82 120.53
N GLN A 401 0.15 -160.67 120.87
CA GLN A 401 0.16 -160.16 122.25
C GLN A 401 -1.22 -159.67 122.69
N GLU A 402 -2.00 -159.07 121.80
CA GLU A 402 -3.34 -158.54 122.10
C GLU A 402 -4.35 -159.65 122.49
N HIS A 403 -4.09 -160.91 122.11
CA HIS A 403 -4.92 -162.05 122.50
C HIS A 403 -4.63 -162.48 123.95
N LEU A 404 -3.35 -162.59 124.32
CA LEU A 404 -2.92 -162.96 125.69
C LEU A 404 -3.36 -161.93 126.74
N ALA A 405 -3.36 -160.64 126.39
CA ALA A 405 -3.78 -159.57 127.29
C ALA A 405 -5.27 -159.65 127.69
N ARG A 406 -6.13 -160.24 126.85
CA ARG A 406 -7.58 -160.36 127.13
C ARG A 406 -7.89 -161.42 128.18
N GLU A 407 -7.09 -162.47 128.28
CA GLU A 407 -7.27 -163.56 129.25
C GLU A 407 -6.88 -163.10 130.67
N ALA A 408 -5.76 -162.37 130.81
CA ALA A 408 -5.31 -161.84 132.10
C ALA A 408 -6.32 -160.86 132.74
N GLN A 409 -6.98 -160.03 131.91
CA GLN A 409 -7.94 -159.02 132.39
C GLN A 409 -9.17 -159.65 133.08
N GLN A 410 -9.58 -160.86 132.66
CA GLN A 410 -10.76 -161.55 133.21
C GLN A 410 -10.51 -162.17 134.60
N GLN A 411 -9.26 -162.42 134.97
CA GLN A 411 -8.89 -162.97 136.28
C GLN A 411 -8.79 -161.89 137.39
N LEU A 412 -8.62 -160.62 137.00
CA LEU A 412 -8.40 -159.50 137.93
C LEU A 412 -9.68 -158.89 138.51
N THR A 413 -10.84 -159.16 137.91
CA THR A 413 -12.15 -158.64 138.36
C THR A 413 -12.75 -159.49 139.48
N THR A 414 -12.65 -160.82 139.39
CA THR A 414 -13.13 -161.75 140.43
C THR A 414 -12.38 -161.60 141.75
N LEU A 415 -11.07 -161.36 141.71
CA LEU A 415 -10.23 -161.14 142.90
C LEU A 415 -10.55 -159.84 143.66
N ARG A 416 -11.23 -158.86 143.06
CA ARG A 416 -11.60 -157.60 143.73
C ARG A 416 -12.84 -157.70 144.61
N GLN A 417 -13.75 -158.65 144.33
CA GLN A 417 -15.03 -158.74 145.03
C GLN A 417 -14.91 -159.34 146.44
N THR A 418 -13.90 -160.17 146.70
CA THR A 418 -13.68 -160.82 148.00
C THR A 418 -12.97 -159.91 149.02
N LEU A 419 -12.16 -158.95 148.57
CA LEU A 419 -11.31 -158.14 149.45
C LEU A 419 -12.12 -157.11 150.25
N ALA A 420 -13.12 -156.48 149.61
CA ALA A 420 -13.96 -155.45 150.25
C ALA A 420 -14.73 -155.94 151.49
N GLN A 421 -15.14 -157.21 151.51
CA GLN A 421 -15.92 -157.80 152.61
C GLN A 421 -15.14 -157.98 153.92
N LEU A 422 -13.80 -157.88 153.89
CA LEU A 422 -12.96 -157.97 155.08
C LEU A 422 -12.75 -156.60 155.75
N THR A 423 -12.64 -155.52 154.98
CA THR A 423 -12.31 -154.18 155.47
C THR A 423 -13.39 -153.55 156.36
N ASP A 424 -14.68 -153.78 156.08
CA ASP A 424 -15.74 -153.19 156.90
C ASP A 424 -15.81 -153.85 158.30
N ARG A 425 -15.50 -155.15 158.38
CA ARG A 425 -15.57 -155.95 159.62
C ARG A 425 -14.47 -155.62 160.63
N GLU A 426 -13.38 -155.01 160.20
CA GLU A 426 -12.30 -154.51 161.08
C GLU A 426 -12.73 -153.25 161.84
N ARG A 427 -13.62 -152.44 161.25
CA ARG A 427 -13.97 -151.09 161.73
C ARG A 427 -14.84 -151.13 162.99
N GLU A 428 -15.87 -151.98 163.00
CA GLU A 428 -16.84 -152.11 164.10
C GLU A 428 -16.18 -152.51 165.44
N LEU A 429 -15.11 -153.31 165.38
CA LEU A 429 -14.37 -153.77 166.56
C LEU A 429 -13.53 -152.68 167.23
N VAL A 430 -13.13 -151.63 166.49
CA VAL A 430 -12.37 -150.51 167.04
C VAL A 430 -13.28 -149.57 167.82
N ASP A 431 -14.43 -149.21 167.26
CA ASP A 431 -15.38 -148.27 167.86
C ASP A 431 -16.02 -148.83 169.13
N PHE A 432 -16.39 -150.12 169.14
CA PHE A 432 -16.92 -150.79 170.34
C PHE A 432 -15.96 -150.72 171.54
N ARG A 433 -14.65 -150.91 171.30
CA ARG A 433 -13.62 -150.85 172.35
C ARG A 433 -13.50 -149.45 172.96
N MET A 434 -13.79 -148.40 172.18
CA MET A 434 -13.74 -147.01 172.61
C MET A 434 -14.88 -146.67 173.58
N VAL A 435 -16.11 -147.10 173.28
CA VAL A 435 -17.31 -146.79 174.08
C VAL A 435 -17.30 -147.50 175.44
N VAL A 436 -16.96 -148.79 175.48
CA VAL A 436 -16.90 -149.57 176.74
C VAL A 436 -15.88 -148.97 177.71
N SER A 437 -14.76 -148.48 177.18
CA SER A 437 -13.70 -147.84 177.97
C SER A 437 -14.17 -146.56 178.69
N GLN A 438 -15.06 -145.76 178.07
CA GLN A 438 -15.56 -144.51 178.66
C GLN A 438 -16.57 -144.74 179.79
N MET A 439 -17.39 -145.79 179.73
CA MET A 439 -18.43 -146.03 180.75
C MET A 439 -17.89 -146.57 182.08
N LEU A 440 -16.68 -147.11 182.11
CA LEU A 440 -16.09 -147.73 183.30
C LEU A 440 -15.32 -146.76 184.22
N GLY A 441 -15.27 -145.47 183.89
CA GLY A 441 -14.63 -144.44 184.72
C GLY A 441 -13.10 -144.52 184.79
N LEU A 442 -12.47 -145.26 183.88
CA LEU A 442 -11.02 -145.35 183.74
C LEU A 442 -10.51 -144.21 182.84
N ASP A 443 -9.31 -143.66 183.13
CA ASP A 443 -8.69 -142.62 182.29
C ASP A 443 -7.89 -143.26 181.16
N VAL A 444 -8.35 -143.04 179.91
CA VAL A 444 -7.91 -143.80 178.73
C VAL A 444 -7.19 -142.91 177.71
N THR A 445 -6.36 -141.99 178.20
CA THR A 445 -5.46 -141.17 177.37
C THR A 445 -4.00 -141.64 177.36
N ALA A 446 -3.60 -142.50 178.31
CA ALA A 446 -2.40 -143.33 178.17
C ALA A 446 -2.71 -144.48 177.19
N LEU A 447 -1.85 -144.69 176.18
CA LEU A 447 -2.21 -145.39 174.94
C LEU A 447 -2.45 -146.92 175.04
N ALA A 448 -2.48 -147.48 176.25
CA ALA A 448 -2.76 -148.89 176.50
C ALA A 448 -3.50 -149.08 177.83
N LEU A 449 -4.80 -149.38 177.73
CA LEU A 449 -5.53 -150.10 178.77
C LEU A 449 -5.77 -151.52 178.21
N PRO A 450 -4.97 -152.52 178.64
CA PRO A 450 -5.12 -153.89 178.17
C PRO A 450 -6.49 -154.46 178.59
N ASN A 451 -7.08 -155.31 177.75
CA ASN A 451 -8.45 -155.79 177.92
C ASN A 451 -8.74 -156.40 179.31
N TYR A 452 -7.74 -156.93 180.03
CA TYR A 452 -7.95 -157.56 181.34
C TYR A 452 -8.49 -156.59 182.41
N GLU A 453 -8.25 -155.28 182.34
CA GLU A 453 -8.80 -154.33 183.33
C GLU A 453 -10.27 -154.01 183.05
N ILE A 454 -10.62 -153.80 181.77
CA ILE A 454 -12.01 -153.70 181.30
C ILE A 454 -12.78 -154.98 181.66
N ILE A 455 -12.17 -156.14 181.41
CA ILE A 455 -12.73 -157.46 181.76
C ILE A 455 -12.91 -157.57 183.28
N LYS A 456 -11.93 -157.20 184.11
CA LYS A 456 -12.04 -157.33 185.59
C LYS A 456 -13.15 -156.46 186.19
N SER A 457 -13.49 -155.33 185.55
CA SER A 457 -14.70 -154.56 185.90
C SER A 457 -15.99 -155.27 185.46
N LEU A 458 -16.01 -155.87 184.26
CA LEU A 458 -17.16 -156.62 183.72
C LEU A 458 -17.38 -158.00 184.36
N GLU A 459 -16.33 -158.63 184.90
CA GLU A 459 -16.37 -159.90 185.63
C GLU A 459 -17.12 -159.78 186.97
N SER A 460 -17.36 -158.55 187.44
CA SER A 460 -18.28 -158.29 188.56
C SER A 460 -19.77 -158.34 188.16
N LEU A 461 -20.09 -158.61 186.87
CA LEU A 461 -21.44 -158.48 186.29
C LEU A 461 -22.05 -159.79 185.67
N LEU A 462 -21.83 -160.21 184.39
CA LEU A 462 -22.62 -161.27 183.63
C LEU A 462 -21.81 -162.15 182.58
N TYR A 463 -22.39 -163.12 181.78
CA TYR A 463 -21.69 -164.26 181.00
C TYR A 463 -21.82 -164.51 179.40
N PRO A 464 -22.51 -165.54 178.76
CA PRO A 464 -21.92 -166.55 177.77
C PRO A 464 -22.62 -167.02 176.39
N HIS A 465 -21.97 -167.93 175.58
CA HIS A 465 -22.43 -168.85 174.41
C HIS A 465 -22.44 -168.34 172.90
N HIS A 466 -22.55 -169.05 171.71
CA HIS A 466 -22.31 -170.40 171.01
C HIS A 466 -22.73 -170.32 169.46
N ASP A 467 -22.55 -171.20 168.40
CA ASP A 467 -21.58 -172.24 167.89
C ASP A 467 -21.87 -172.82 166.41
N LEU A 468 -21.02 -173.73 165.81
CA LEU A 468 -21.21 -174.82 164.73
C LEU A 468 -21.20 -174.69 163.12
N HIS A 469 -20.72 -175.78 162.40
CA HIS A 469 -20.94 -176.35 160.97
C HIS A 469 -20.32 -175.77 159.60
N HIS A 470 -20.56 -176.25 158.33
CA HIS A 470 -19.99 -177.43 157.52
C HIS A 470 -20.07 -177.47 155.90
N HIS A 471 -19.00 -177.92 155.17
CA HIS A 471 -18.81 -178.79 153.90
C HIS A 471 -19.23 -178.55 152.37
N SER A 472 -18.56 -179.29 151.39
CA SER A 472 -18.88 -179.69 149.92
C SER A 472 -18.17 -179.03 148.64
N LEU A 473 -18.29 -179.46 147.33
CA LEU A 473 -17.68 -180.62 146.55
C LEU A 473 -17.75 -180.66 144.92
N ALA A 474 -16.63 -180.98 144.17
CA ALA A 474 -16.36 -181.86 142.93
C ALA A 474 -16.70 -181.68 141.36
N LEU A 475 -15.71 -182.07 140.44
CA LEU A 475 -15.68 -182.89 139.13
C LEU A 475 -15.79 -182.46 137.56
N SER A 476 -14.76 -182.83 136.73
CA SER A 476 -14.62 -183.52 135.35
C SER A 476 -14.94 -183.06 133.85
N TRP A 477 -14.06 -183.46 132.86
CA TRP A 477 -14.22 -184.01 131.43
C TRP A 477 -14.01 -183.20 130.05
N PRO A 478 -13.80 -183.86 128.83
CA PRO A 478 -13.11 -183.28 127.60
C PRO A 478 -13.63 -183.60 126.12
N CYS A 479 -12.88 -183.17 125.06
CA CYS A 479 -12.71 -183.74 123.66
C CYS A 479 -13.59 -183.25 122.43
N PRO A 480 -13.56 -183.76 121.14
CA PRO A 480 -13.36 -182.90 119.93
C PRO A 480 -14.21 -183.11 118.62
N THR A 481 -13.95 -182.27 117.57
CA THR A 481 -14.21 -182.39 116.09
C THR A 481 -15.60 -182.06 115.44
N HIS A 482 -15.53 -181.72 114.13
CA HIS A 482 -16.44 -182.11 112.99
C HIS A 482 -17.55 -181.15 112.44
N HIS A 483 -17.90 -181.37 111.14
CA HIS A 483 -19.13 -180.96 110.37
C HIS A 483 -19.28 -179.48 109.86
N GLN A 484 -19.96 -179.14 108.73
CA GLN A 484 -20.31 -179.82 107.44
C GLN A 484 -20.99 -178.84 106.42
N ASN A 485 -21.21 -179.27 105.14
CA ASN A 485 -22.24 -178.79 104.14
C ASN A 485 -22.06 -177.37 103.51
N HIS A 486 -22.62 -176.96 102.35
CA HIS A 486 -23.15 -177.53 101.06
C HIS A 486 -23.45 -176.32 100.09
N HIS A 487 -23.96 -176.34 98.83
CA HIS A 487 -24.51 -177.31 97.85
C HIS A 487 -24.52 -176.68 96.40
N LEU A 488 -24.78 -177.47 95.33
CA LEU A 488 -25.43 -177.16 94.00
C LEU A 488 -24.96 -175.92 93.18
N LEU A 489 -24.67 -175.91 91.86
CA LEU A 489 -24.79 -176.82 90.67
C LEU A 489 -23.76 -176.31 89.58
N GLN A 490 -23.65 -176.68 88.29
CA GLN A 490 -24.48 -177.46 87.34
C GLN A 490 -23.65 -178.31 86.32
N LEU A 491 -23.71 -177.98 85.00
CA LEU A 491 -23.24 -178.71 83.79
C LEU A 491 -22.86 -177.63 82.72
N GLN A 492 -22.09 -177.83 81.63
CA GLN A 492 -21.98 -178.98 80.71
C GLN A 492 -20.66 -178.93 79.85
N ASP A 493 -20.43 -179.94 79.00
CA ASP A 493 -19.28 -180.29 78.12
C ASP A 493 -18.95 -179.27 76.96
N GLN A 494 -18.00 -179.44 76.01
CA GLN A 494 -17.29 -180.63 75.45
C GLN A 494 -15.98 -180.26 74.65
N ASP A 495 -15.41 -181.22 73.91
CA ASP A 495 -14.09 -181.24 73.22
C ASP A 495 -13.95 -180.56 71.83
N THR A 496 -12.69 -180.52 71.35
CA THR A 496 -12.17 -180.52 69.95
C THR A 496 -11.80 -179.21 69.20
N SER A 497 -10.54 -179.20 68.71
CA SER A 497 -10.00 -178.65 67.43
C SER A 497 -10.21 -177.18 66.97
N GLY A 498 -9.13 -176.57 66.45
CA GLY A 498 -9.16 -175.97 65.09
C GLY A 498 -8.83 -174.48 64.85
N SER A 499 -7.69 -174.25 64.17
CA SER A 499 -7.50 -173.34 63.01
C SER A 499 -7.63 -171.79 63.04
N ILE A 500 -6.71 -171.19 62.25
CA ILE A 500 -6.70 -169.91 61.48
C ILE A 500 -7.93 -169.83 60.51
N PRO A 501 -8.44 -168.68 59.96
CA PRO A 501 -7.89 -167.31 59.79
C PRO A 501 -8.82 -166.22 60.45
N SER A 502 -9.10 -164.97 60.02
CA SER A 502 -8.82 -164.17 58.79
C SER A 502 -9.05 -162.64 58.96
N LEU A 503 -8.26 -161.82 58.23
CA LEU A 503 -8.62 -160.49 57.63
C LEU A 503 -9.07 -159.34 58.58
N SER A 504 -8.93 -158.03 58.29
CA SER A 504 -8.42 -157.23 57.15
C SER A 504 -8.20 -155.77 57.63
N ALA A 505 -7.45 -154.87 56.99
CA ALA A 505 -6.39 -154.94 55.97
C ALA A 505 -5.77 -153.54 55.74
N PHE A 506 -4.59 -153.48 55.08
CA PHE A 506 -4.13 -152.42 54.16
C PHE A 506 -3.80 -151.01 54.75
N SER A 507 -2.57 -150.50 54.57
CA SER A 507 -2.12 -149.62 53.45
C SER A 507 -2.41 -148.12 53.70
N GLN A 508 -1.65 -147.14 53.20
CA GLN A 508 -0.39 -147.08 52.43
C GLN A 508 0.36 -145.80 52.94
N ARG A 509 1.70 -145.72 52.97
CA ARG A 509 2.66 -145.57 51.85
C ARG A 509 2.45 -144.31 51.00
N SER A 510 3.57 -143.69 50.62
CA SER A 510 3.77 -142.91 49.38
C SER A 510 3.31 -141.46 49.36
N THR A 511 4.18 -140.62 48.77
CA THR A 511 3.89 -139.36 48.04
C THR A 511 3.18 -138.22 48.80
N GLY A 512 3.43 -136.95 48.47
CA GLY A 512 4.29 -136.41 47.41
C GLY A 512 4.09 -134.89 47.31
N PRO A 513 4.90 -134.18 46.51
CA PRO A 513 4.82 -132.73 46.35
C PRO A 513 3.79 -132.33 45.27
N GLU A 514 3.87 -131.07 44.82
CA GLU A 514 3.09 -130.44 43.74
C GLU A 514 1.65 -130.02 44.12
N ALA A 515 1.13 -128.88 43.65
CA ALA A 515 1.75 -127.77 42.93
C ALA A 515 0.91 -126.47 43.02
N LEU A 516 1.53 -125.36 42.61
CA LEU A 516 0.94 -124.18 41.94
C LEU A 516 -0.48 -123.74 42.34
N LEU A 517 -0.58 -122.58 43.00
CA LEU A 517 -0.86 -121.31 42.30
C LEU A 517 -0.36 -120.10 43.10
#